data_AF-A0A3D3BGM6-F1
#
_entry.id   AF-A0A3D3BGM6-F1
#
_cell.length_a   1.000
_cell.length_b   1.000
_cell.length_c   1.000
_cell.angle_alpha   90.00
_cell.angle_beta   90.00
_cell.angle_gamma   90.00
#
_symmetry.space_group_name_H-M   'P 1'
#
loop_
_entity.id
_entity.type
_entity.pdbx_description
1 polymer ?
#
loop_
_entity_poly.entity_id
_entity_poly.type
_entity_poly.pdbx_seq_one_letter_code
_entity_poly.pdbx_strand_id
1 'polypeptide(L)'
;MRQIEVSTDVFAAIWAARKDGENSEDDVLRRILGLQAKTPATPLPSTQEEAGFKDARFRVELPEGFEIFRVYKGQEIRARASKGKLELIGSGLLFPSFNQLSRAATGNIENAWKNWFFIGRDGKRHPIEGLRSDSKRSVRHLM
;
A
#
# COMPACT_ATOMS: atom_id res chain seq x y z
N MET A 1 10.31 -14.58 18.15
CA MET A 1 10.14 -15.36 19.39
C MET A 1 11.32 -16.30 19.50
N ARG A 2 11.91 -16.44 20.69
CA ARG A 2 12.96 -17.43 21.00
C ARG A 2 12.46 -18.23 22.19
N GLN A 3 12.77 -19.53 22.25
CA GLN A 3 12.37 -20.39 23.37
C GLN A 3 13.48 -20.39 24.43
N ILE A 4 13.09 -20.18 25.68
CA ILE A 4 13.98 -20.23 26.85
C ILE A 4 13.32 -21.19 27.84
N GLU A 5 14.06 -22.18 28.32
CA GLU A 5 13.58 -23.08 29.37
C GLU A 5 13.80 -22.43 30.74
N VAL A 6 12.75 -22.38 31.55
CA VAL A 6 12.77 -21.85 32.92
C VAL A 6 12.10 -22.85 33.85
N SER A 7 12.53 -22.87 35.11
CA SER A 7 11.92 -23.73 36.14
C SER A 7 10.48 -23.30 36.44
N THR A 8 9.66 -24.25 36.91
CA THR A 8 8.24 -24.02 37.21
C THR A 8 8.00 -22.89 38.21
N ASP A 9 8.85 -22.78 39.23
CA ASP A 9 8.76 -21.71 40.24
C ASP A 9 9.02 -20.32 39.64
N VAL A 10 9.96 -20.24 38.68
CA VAL A 10 10.28 -19.00 37.96
C VAL A 10 9.13 -18.59 37.07
N PHE A 11 8.54 -19.54 36.34
CA PHE A 11 7.34 -19.28 35.53
C PHE A 11 6.17 -18.77 36.39
N ALA A 12 5.92 -19.40 37.55
CA ALA A 12 4.88 -18.97 38.48
C ALA A 12 5.15 -17.55 39.01
N ALA A 13 6.40 -17.24 39.36
CA ALA A 13 6.79 -15.91 39.83
C ALA A 13 6.62 -14.83 38.75
N ILE A 14 6.90 -15.14 37.48
CA ILE A 14 6.65 -14.24 36.34
C ILE A 14 5.16 -13.94 36.24
N TRP A 15 4.30 -14.95 36.24
CA TRP A 15 2.86 -14.75 36.14
C TRP A 15 2.25 -14.05 37.36
N ALA A 16 2.74 -14.34 38.58
CA ALA A 16 2.31 -13.66 39.79
C ALA A 16 2.61 -12.17 39.78
N ALA A 17 3.66 -11.75 39.05
CA ALA A 17 3.99 -10.34 38.90
C ALA A 17 3.08 -9.59 37.92
N ARG A 18 2.17 -10.26 37.18
CA ARG A 18 1.31 -9.67 36.14
C ARG A 18 0.45 -8.51 36.68
N LYS A 19 0.35 -7.43 35.90
CA LYS A 19 -0.52 -6.27 36.14
C LYS A 19 -1.65 -6.19 35.10
N ASP A 20 -2.68 -5.42 35.41
CA ASP A 20 -3.85 -5.20 34.53
C ASP A 20 -3.39 -4.64 33.18
N GLY A 21 -3.74 -5.33 32.08
CA GLY A 21 -3.33 -4.99 30.71
C GLY A 21 -2.18 -5.82 30.12
N GLU A 22 -1.48 -6.64 30.90
CA GLU A 22 -0.42 -7.54 30.38
C GLU A 22 -1.05 -8.86 29.90
N ASN A 23 -0.77 -9.30 28.66
CA ASN A 23 -1.40 -10.51 28.08
C ASN A 23 -0.40 -11.60 27.70
N SER A 24 0.91 -11.37 27.91
CA SER A 24 1.95 -12.33 27.57
C SER A 24 3.09 -12.31 28.59
N GLU A 25 3.77 -13.45 28.75
CA GLU A 25 4.97 -13.58 29.58
C GLU A 25 6.06 -12.58 29.19
N ASP A 26 6.21 -12.30 27.89
CA ASP A 26 7.14 -11.29 27.35
C ASP A 26 6.82 -9.88 27.87
N ASP A 27 5.54 -9.53 28.05
CA ASP A 27 5.14 -8.22 28.57
C ASP A 27 5.53 -8.07 30.05
N VAL A 28 5.28 -9.12 30.82
CA VAL A 28 5.62 -9.16 32.25
C VAL A 28 7.14 -9.12 32.45
N LEU A 29 7.87 -9.94 31.70
CA LEU A 29 9.33 -9.97 31.73
C LEU A 29 9.95 -8.65 31.29
N ARG A 30 9.40 -8.00 30.26
CA ARG A 30 9.86 -6.67 29.84
C ARG A 30 9.74 -5.64 30.95
N ARG A 31 8.60 -5.59 31.63
CA ARG A 31 8.42 -4.67 32.76
C ARG A 31 9.38 -4.98 33.91
N ILE A 32 9.53 -6.24 34.29
CA ILE A 32 10.44 -6.65 35.38
C ILE A 32 11.89 -6.27 35.04
N LEU A 33 12.30 -6.47 33.79
CA LEU A 33 13.65 -6.18 33.31
C LEU A 33 13.87 -4.70 32.96
N GLY A 34 12.88 -3.83 33.16
CA GLY A 34 12.95 -2.41 32.81
C GLY A 34 13.11 -2.15 31.31
N LEU A 35 12.79 -3.14 30.47
CA LEU A 35 12.76 -2.99 29.02
C LEU A 35 11.50 -2.22 28.65
N GLN A 36 11.64 -1.25 27.73
CA GLN A 36 10.46 -0.55 27.21
C GLN A 36 9.42 -1.58 26.77
N ALA A 37 8.17 -1.36 27.20
CA ALA A 37 7.02 -2.14 26.75
C ALA A 37 7.14 -2.31 25.24
N LYS A 38 6.83 -3.50 24.73
CA LYS A 38 6.62 -3.65 23.30
C LYS A 38 5.32 -2.90 23.00
N THR A 39 5.38 -1.58 22.98
CA THR A 39 4.48 -0.77 22.18
C THR A 39 4.45 -1.53 20.84
N PRO A 40 3.30 -2.08 20.40
CA PRO A 40 3.23 -2.66 19.08
C PRO A 40 3.76 -1.56 18.20
N ALA A 41 4.93 -1.80 17.58
CA ALA A 41 5.73 -0.75 17.00
C ALA A 41 4.78 0.15 16.22
N THR A 42 4.43 1.31 16.80
CA THR A 42 3.88 2.39 16.04
C THR A 42 4.97 2.55 15.01
N PRO A 43 4.71 2.25 13.73
CA PRO A 43 5.70 2.50 12.74
C PRO A 43 6.08 3.95 12.98
N LEU A 44 7.38 4.21 13.15
CA LEU A 44 7.92 5.55 12.96
C LEU A 44 7.13 6.17 11.81
N PRO A 45 6.68 7.44 11.90
CA PRO A 45 6.04 8.09 10.77
C PRO A 45 7.12 8.28 9.69
N SER A 46 7.47 7.20 8.99
CA SER A 46 7.84 7.28 7.59
C SER A 46 6.58 7.82 6.93
N THR A 47 6.59 9.13 6.70
CA THR A 47 5.73 9.84 5.77
C THR A 47 5.31 8.91 4.64
N GLN A 48 4.13 8.35 4.76
CA GLN A 48 3.26 7.89 3.68
C GLN A 48 1.89 7.60 4.29
N GLU A 49 1.37 8.64 4.94
CA GLU A 49 -0.04 9.00 4.76
C GLU A 49 -0.32 9.02 3.24
N GLU A 50 -1.52 8.56 2.87
CA GLU A 50 -2.01 8.30 1.51
C GLU A 50 -1.70 6.90 0.95
N ALA A 51 -2.65 5.97 1.15
CA ALA A 51 -2.62 4.64 0.55
C ALA A 51 -2.97 4.73 -0.94
N GLY A 52 -2.08 5.33 -1.73
CA GLY A 52 -2.16 5.36 -3.19
C GLY A 52 -1.88 3.99 -3.83
N PHE A 53 -1.62 3.93 -5.13
CA PHE A 53 -1.36 2.66 -5.84
C PHE A 53 0.14 2.44 -6.02
N LYS A 54 0.66 1.29 -5.57
CA LYS A 54 2.08 0.92 -5.74
C LYS A 54 2.23 -0.34 -6.59
N ASP A 55 2.93 -0.21 -7.70
CA ASP A 55 3.35 -1.33 -8.54
C ASP A 55 4.83 -1.64 -8.31
N ALA A 56 5.10 -2.71 -7.56
CA ALA A 56 6.46 -3.15 -7.26
C ALA A 56 7.23 -3.63 -8.51
N ARG A 57 6.55 -4.11 -9.55
CA ARG A 57 7.20 -4.64 -10.76
C ARG A 57 7.79 -3.52 -11.61
N PHE A 58 7.08 -2.40 -11.71
CA PHE A 58 7.51 -1.26 -12.53
C PHE A 58 8.00 -0.06 -11.70
N ARG A 59 8.10 -0.23 -10.37
CA ARG A 59 8.38 0.80 -9.36
C ARG A 59 7.58 2.08 -9.61
N VAL A 60 6.28 1.91 -9.83
CA VAL A 60 5.34 3.02 -10.02
C VAL A 60 4.62 3.25 -8.71
N GLU A 61 4.65 4.49 -8.23
CA GLU A 61 3.86 4.91 -7.07
C GLU A 61 2.93 6.03 -7.56
N LEU A 62 1.62 5.80 -7.43
CA LEU A 62 0.59 6.83 -7.60
C LEU A 62 0.17 7.28 -6.19
N PRO A 63 0.03 8.59 -5.93
CA PRO A 63 -0.55 9.08 -4.68
C PRO A 63 -2.04 8.70 -4.55
N GLU A 64 -2.59 8.79 -3.35
CA GLU A 64 -4.03 8.53 -3.13
C GLU A 64 -4.86 9.63 -3.81
N GLY A 65 -5.99 9.25 -4.40
CA GLY A 65 -6.84 10.17 -5.17
C GLY A 65 -6.31 10.47 -6.57
N PHE A 66 -5.17 9.91 -6.99
CA PHE A 66 -4.64 10.15 -8.33
C PHE A 66 -5.55 9.58 -9.41
N GLU A 67 -6.10 10.45 -10.24
CA GLU A 67 -7.03 10.08 -11.31
C GLU A 67 -6.29 9.77 -12.61
N ILE A 68 -6.64 8.63 -13.18
CA ILE A 68 -6.24 8.21 -14.51
C ILE A 68 -7.49 8.01 -15.35
N PHE A 69 -7.40 8.25 -16.65
CA PHE A 69 -8.52 8.09 -17.55
C PHE A 69 -8.06 7.47 -18.86
N ARG A 70 -9.01 6.86 -19.56
CA ARG A 70 -8.83 6.37 -20.92
C ARG A 70 -10.07 6.68 -21.73
N VAL A 71 -9.91 6.79 -23.04
CA VAL A 71 -11.04 6.84 -23.97
C VAL A 71 -11.13 5.51 -24.68
N TYR A 72 -12.26 4.82 -24.54
CA TYR A 72 -12.53 3.54 -25.20
C TYR A 72 -13.89 3.59 -25.88
N LYS A 73 -13.94 3.36 -27.20
CA LYS A 73 -15.17 3.45 -28.02
C LYS A 73 -15.97 4.76 -27.81
N GLY A 74 -15.27 5.88 -27.63
CA GLY A 74 -15.89 7.19 -27.39
C GLY A 74 -16.40 7.39 -25.96
N GLN A 75 -16.27 6.40 -25.08
CA GLN A 75 -16.57 6.53 -23.66
C GLN A 75 -15.28 6.81 -22.88
N GLU A 76 -15.31 7.84 -22.05
CA GLU A 76 -14.23 8.11 -21.11
C GLU A 76 -14.41 7.26 -19.85
N ILE A 77 -13.44 6.39 -19.61
CA ILE A 77 -13.40 5.54 -18.44
C ILE A 77 -12.36 6.12 -17.50
N ARG A 78 -12.75 6.41 -16.27
CA ARG A 78 -11.86 6.97 -15.25
C ARG A 78 -11.60 5.95 -14.15
N ALA A 79 -10.43 6.03 -13.56
CA ALA A 79 -10.06 5.27 -12.38
C ALA A 79 -9.24 6.16 -11.46
N ARG A 80 -9.29 5.90 -10.16
CA ARG A 80 -8.52 6.61 -9.15
C ARG A 80 -7.67 5.65 -8.33
N ALA A 81 -6.47 6.06 -7.96
CA ALA A 81 -5.67 5.32 -6.99
C ALA A 81 -6.28 5.48 -5.58
N SER A 82 -6.64 4.38 -4.93
CA SER A 82 -7.30 4.36 -3.63
C SER A 82 -6.99 3.06 -2.90
N LYS A 83 -6.71 3.14 -1.60
CA LYS A 83 -6.46 1.99 -0.70
C LYS A 83 -5.43 0.98 -1.24
N GLY A 84 -4.32 1.42 -1.83
CA GLY A 84 -3.33 0.49 -2.39
C GLY A 84 -3.66 -0.05 -3.79
N LYS A 85 -4.80 0.32 -4.36
CA LYS A 85 -5.38 -0.28 -5.57
C LYS A 85 -5.89 0.81 -6.52
N LEU A 86 -6.25 0.41 -7.74
CA LEU A 86 -6.90 1.26 -8.72
C LEU A 86 -8.41 1.01 -8.68
N GLU A 87 -9.17 2.01 -8.23
CA GLU A 87 -10.62 1.99 -8.20
C GLU A 87 -11.18 2.50 -9.53
N LEU A 88 -12.00 1.69 -10.20
CA LEU A 88 -12.68 2.13 -11.41
C LEU A 88 -13.87 3.02 -11.06
N ILE A 89 -13.84 4.29 -11.48
CA ILE A 89 -14.92 5.25 -11.26
C ILE A 89 -16.13 4.80 -12.10
N GLY A 90 -17.27 4.62 -11.44
CA GLY A 90 -18.51 4.12 -12.04
C GLY A 90 -18.80 2.64 -11.77
N SER A 91 -17.78 1.84 -11.43
CA SER A 91 -17.97 0.43 -11.03
C SER A 91 -17.66 0.18 -9.55
N GLY A 92 -16.81 1.00 -8.92
CA GLY A 92 -16.39 0.84 -7.52
C GLY A 92 -15.47 -0.37 -7.28
N LEU A 93 -15.05 -1.05 -8.34
CA LEU A 93 -14.15 -2.20 -8.26
C LEU A 93 -12.71 -1.75 -8.08
N LEU A 94 -12.01 -2.38 -7.15
CA LEU A 94 -10.61 -2.12 -6.80
C LEU A 94 -9.71 -3.18 -7.44
N PHE A 95 -8.78 -2.73 -8.27
CA PHE A 95 -7.87 -3.59 -9.02
C PHE A 95 -6.42 -3.44 -8.53
N PRO A 96 -5.70 -4.54 -8.30
CA PRO A 96 -4.30 -4.52 -7.87
C PRO A 96 -3.31 -4.28 -9.02
N SER A 97 -3.77 -4.10 -10.27
CA SER A 97 -2.87 -3.78 -11.39
C SER A 97 -3.61 -3.08 -12.53
N PHE A 98 -2.87 -2.26 -13.29
CA PHE A 98 -3.40 -1.58 -14.48
C PHE A 98 -3.92 -2.56 -15.55
N ASN A 99 -3.28 -3.72 -15.72
CA ASN A 99 -3.74 -4.72 -16.69
C ASN A 99 -5.09 -5.34 -16.28
N GLN A 100 -5.30 -5.59 -14.98
CA GLN A 100 -6.61 -6.05 -14.49
C GLN A 100 -7.67 -4.96 -14.62
N LEU A 101 -7.33 -3.72 -14.28
CA LEU A 101 -8.20 -2.56 -14.47
C LEU A 101 -8.61 -2.40 -15.93
N SER A 102 -7.65 -2.46 -16.86
CA SER A 102 -7.91 -2.34 -18.30
C SER A 102 -8.79 -3.46 -18.81
N ARG A 103 -8.52 -4.71 -18.41
CA ARG A 103 -9.35 -5.86 -18.77
C ARG A 103 -10.77 -5.74 -18.23
N ALA A 104 -10.95 -5.23 -17.01
CA ALA A 104 -12.27 -5.01 -16.44
C ALA A 104 -13.00 -3.83 -17.12
N ALA A 105 -12.26 -2.79 -17.49
CA ALA A 105 -12.81 -1.61 -18.16
C ALA A 105 -13.27 -1.89 -19.60
N THR A 106 -12.59 -2.77 -20.35
CA THR A 106 -12.88 -2.98 -21.79
C THR A 106 -13.25 -4.40 -22.17
N GLY A 107 -13.09 -5.37 -21.29
CA GLY A 107 -13.27 -6.80 -21.60
C GLY A 107 -12.16 -7.40 -22.47
N ASN A 108 -11.20 -6.60 -22.95
CA ASN A 108 -10.10 -7.04 -23.81
C ASN A 108 -8.75 -7.06 -23.09
N ILE A 109 -7.89 -7.97 -23.52
CA ILE A 109 -6.48 -8.01 -23.09
C ILE A 109 -5.71 -6.98 -23.92
N GLU A 110 -5.53 -5.79 -23.35
CA GLU A 110 -4.81 -4.69 -23.99
C GLU A 110 -3.68 -4.19 -23.09
N ASN A 111 -2.72 -3.49 -23.69
CA ASN A 111 -1.63 -2.87 -22.94
C ASN A 111 -2.14 -1.64 -22.18
N ALA A 112 -2.42 -1.83 -20.88
CA ALA A 112 -2.94 -0.77 -20.03
C ALA A 112 -2.00 0.45 -19.95
N TRP A 113 -0.69 0.25 -20.05
CA TRP A 113 0.27 1.34 -19.91
C TRP A 113 0.18 2.40 -21.02
N LYS A 114 -0.20 1.99 -22.23
CA LYS A 114 -0.33 2.87 -23.40
C LYS A 114 -1.71 3.49 -23.56
N ASN A 115 -2.72 2.81 -23.02
CA ASN A 115 -4.12 3.18 -23.23
C ASN A 115 -4.68 4.05 -22.10
N TRP A 116 -3.98 4.14 -20.98
CA TRP A 116 -4.36 4.98 -19.85
C TRP A 116 -3.49 6.23 -19.78
N PHE A 117 -4.14 7.33 -19.45
CA PHE A 117 -3.57 8.67 -19.38
C PHE A 117 -3.84 9.27 -18.00
N PHE A 118 -3.01 10.23 -17.61
CA PHE A 118 -3.23 11.08 -16.46
C PHE A 118 -3.00 12.54 -16.86
N ILE A 119 -3.55 13.46 -16.08
CA ILE A 119 -3.25 14.89 -16.26
C ILE A 119 -2.07 15.22 -15.35
N GLY A 120 -0.96 15.63 -15.94
CA GLY A 120 0.20 16.08 -15.19
C GLY A 120 0.02 17.48 -14.62
N ARG A 121 0.92 17.91 -13.74
CA ARG A 121 1.00 19.30 -13.24
C ARG A 121 1.11 20.35 -14.33
N ASP A 122 1.56 19.97 -15.52
CA ASP A 122 1.62 20.84 -16.71
C ASP A 122 0.25 21.02 -17.39
N GLY A 123 -0.80 20.40 -16.86
CA GLY A 123 -2.16 20.42 -17.41
C GLY A 123 -2.30 19.62 -18.70
N LYS A 124 -1.26 18.86 -19.11
CA LYS A 124 -1.31 18.04 -20.32
C LYS A 124 -1.60 16.58 -19.95
N ARG A 125 -2.22 15.89 -20.92
CA ARG A 125 -2.41 14.44 -20.83
C ARG A 125 -1.09 13.74 -21.10
N HIS A 126 -0.67 12.88 -20.18
CA HIS A 126 0.50 12.02 -20.33
C HIS A 126 0.11 10.56 -20.17
N PRO A 127 0.67 9.65 -20.98
CA PRO A 127 0.42 8.23 -20.82
C PRO A 127 1.07 7.74 -19.52
N ILE A 128 0.41 6.82 -18.82
CA ILE A 128 0.95 6.23 -17.58
C ILE A 128 2.21 5.39 -17.84
N GLU A 129 2.48 4.99 -19.10
CA GLU A 129 3.73 4.34 -19.53
C GLU A 129 4.97 5.14 -19.09
N GLY A 130 4.90 6.47 -19.10
CA GLY A 130 6.00 7.33 -18.67
C GLY A 130 6.34 7.21 -17.18
N LEU A 131 5.45 6.63 -16.36
CA LEU A 131 5.65 6.50 -14.92
C LEU A 131 6.56 5.31 -14.56
N ARG A 132 6.64 4.35 -15.47
CA ARG A 132 7.46 3.13 -15.30
C ARG A 132 8.93 3.48 -15.23
N SER A 133 9.68 2.73 -14.40
CA SER A 133 11.13 2.93 -14.28
C SER A 133 11.90 2.59 -15.56
N ASP A 134 11.35 1.72 -16.42
CA ASP A 134 11.94 1.36 -17.71
C ASP A 134 11.53 2.30 -18.85
N SER A 135 10.75 3.35 -18.56
CA SER A 135 10.30 4.26 -19.60
C SER A 135 11.44 5.11 -20.11
N LYS A 136 11.60 5.15 -21.44
CA LYS A 136 12.55 6.04 -22.13
C LYS A 136 12.25 7.52 -21.86
N ARG A 137 11.03 7.86 -21.45
CA ARG A 137 10.58 9.23 -21.16
C ARG A 137 9.86 9.25 -19.81
N SER A 138 10.65 9.36 -18.74
CA SER A 138 10.14 9.42 -17.37
C SER A 138 9.30 10.67 -17.17
N VAL A 139 8.02 10.50 -16.85
CA VAL A 139 7.08 11.59 -16.51
C VAL A 139 6.74 11.60 -15.02
N ARG A 140 7.54 10.92 -14.20
CA ARG A 140 7.40 10.92 -12.73
C ARG A 140 7.44 12.31 -12.12
N HIS A 141 8.13 13.25 -12.76
CA HIS A 141 8.21 14.64 -12.32
C HIS A 141 6.91 15.45 -12.56
N LEU A 142 5.96 14.89 -13.33
CA LEU A 142 4.70 15.53 -13.70
C LEU A 142 3.54 15.09 -12.80
N MET A 143 3.79 14.19 -11.86
CA MET A 143 2.86 13.81 -10.79
C MET A 143 2.81 14.87 -9.69
#